data_AF-A0A1T2X1N7-F1
#
_entry.id   AF-A0A1T2X1N7-F1
#
_cell.length_a   1.000
_cell.length_b   1.000
_cell.length_c   1.000
_cell.angle_alpha   90.00
_cell.angle_beta   90.00
_cell.angle_gamma   90.00
#
_symmetry.space_group_name_H-M   'P 1'
#
loop_
_entity.id
_entity.type
_entity.pdbx_description
1 polymer ?
#
loop_
_entity_poly.entity_id
_entity_poly.type
_entity_poly.pdbx_seq_one_letter_code
_entity_poly.pdbx_strand_id
1 'polypeptide(L)'
;MKRSLKKELPILFLICLILCSGCSGSTMASWAYPFVKWDDVNYKITSEEVPRTDIEQRIGKIKRFSDRESSSVSNGFSNAYPKGTKLYAIKGISQKDGIALEVEDGRYLKAVGTGEKQLLDADGVGTVFSIKAGKVLILDSVEVDDLGKSWQELADNYQGQAIWLSTRAKLKVGERVAYWTDGGIDTSFPAQAKAKKIYGGTKLRLTKLENSY
;
A
#
# COMPACT_ATOMS: atom_id res chain seq x y z
N MET A 1 31.53 83.91 16.64
CA MET A 1 30.23 83.22 16.56
C MET A 1 30.13 82.43 15.26
N LYS A 2 30.08 81.10 15.32
CA LYS A 2 29.25 80.19 14.49
C LYS A 2 29.62 78.73 14.86
N ARG A 3 28.58 77.95 15.16
CA ARG A 3 28.62 76.64 15.84
C ARG A 3 29.01 75.52 14.88
N SER A 4 29.79 74.56 15.40
CA SER A 4 30.06 73.26 14.76
C SER A 4 28.84 72.34 14.92
N LEU A 5 28.37 71.77 13.81
CA LEU A 5 27.41 70.67 13.78
C LEU A 5 28.12 69.45 13.20
N LYS A 6 28.44 68.50 14.08
CA LYS A 6 28.93 67.18 13.73
C LYS A 6 27.83 66.47 12.93
N LYS A 7 28.15 66.00 11.73
CA LYS A 7 27.24 65.18 10.93
C LYS A 7 27.26 63.78 11.54
N GLU A 8 26.29 63.53 12.40
CA GLU A 8 26.08 62.24 13.03
C GLU A 8 25.95 61.14 11.98
N LEU A 9 26.77 60.12 12.19
CA LEU A 9 26.85 58.85 11.50
C LEU A 9 25.46 58.20 11.39
N PRO A 10 25.08 57.52 10.29
CA PRO A 10 23.72 57.04 10.08
C PRO A 10 23.47 55.76 10.90
N ILE A 11 23.33 55.91 12.22
CA ILE A 11 23.01 54.81 13.14
C ILE A 11 21.59 54.27 12.90
N LEU A 12 20.73 55.04 12.23
CA LEU A 12 19.35 54.64 11.92
C LEU A 12 19.25 53.54 10.83
N PHE A 13 20.28 53.38 9.97
CA PHE A 13 20.25 52.37 8.90
C PHE A 13 20.65 50.97 9.39
N LEU A 14 21.33 50.87 10.54
CA LEU A 14 21.78 49.60 11.11
C LEU A 14 20.70 48.92 11.99
N ILE A 15 19.75 49.68 12.53
CA ILE A 15 18.68 49.16 13.39
C ILE A 15 17.58 48.45 12.58
N CYS A 16 17.41 48.79 11.30
CA CYS A 16 16.39 48.16 10.44
C CYS A 16 16.76 46.73 10.00
N LEU A 17 18.04 46.36 10.02
CA LEU A 17 18.53 45.02 9.63
C LEU A 17 18.34 43.95 10.71
N ILE A 18 18.06 44.33 11.96
CA ILE A 18 17.96 43.39 13.09
C ILE A 18 16.52 42.86 13.29
N LEU A 19 15.51 43.52 12.71
CA LEU A 19 14.10 43.14 12.88
C LEU A 19 13.60 42.07 11.88
N CYS A 20 14.42 41.64 10.92
CA CYS A 20 14.05 40.61 9.95
C CYS A 20 14.46 39.18 10.35
N SER A 21 15.09 38.98 11.50
CA SER A 21 15.55 37.65 11.95
C SER A 21 14.61 37.06 12.98
N GLY A 22 13.53 36.41 12.56
CA GLY A 22 12.63 35.81 13.54
C GLY A 22 11.35 35.15 13.03
N CYS A 23 11.34 34.57 11.83
CA CYS A 23 10.32 33.58 11.50
C CYS A 23 11.01 32.26 11.18
N SER A 24 11.55 31.61 12.22
CA SER A 24 11.84 30.18 12.16
C SER A 24 10.51 29.46 12.15
N GLY A 25 9.88 29.40 10.97
CA GLY A 25 8.74 28.52 10.72
C GLY A 25 9.17 27.12 11.12
N SER A 26 8.62 26.64 12.24
CA SER A 26 8.77 25.25 12.62
C SER A 26 8.10 24.46 11.51
N THR A 27 8.87 23.86 10.61
CA THR A 27 8.35 22.81 9.73
C THR A 27 7.94 21.68 10.65
N MET A 28 6.68 21.69 11.08
CA MET A 28 6.07 20.58 11.78
C MET A 28 6.10 19.41 10.82
N ALA A 29 7.07 18.52 11.04
CA ALA A 29 7.14 17.25 10.34
C ALA A 29 5.80 16.53 10.56
N SER A 30 5.07 16.29 9.47
CA SER A 30 3.72 15.76 9.48
C SER A 30 3.72 14.49 8.65
N TRP A 31 3.34 13.39 9.30
CA TRP A 31 3.11 12.12 8.61
C TRP A 31 2.10 12.29 7.46
N ALA A 32 2.37 11.64 6.32
CA ALA A 32 1.51 11.72 5.13
C ALA A 32 0.12 11.07 5.32
N TYR A 33 -0.02 10.11 6.24
CA TYR A 33 -1.28 9.43 6.54
C TYR A 33 -1.30 8.80 7.94
N PRO A 34 -2.50 8.54 8.51
CA PRO A 34 -2.68 7.70 9.69
C PRO A 34 -2.21 6.26 9.44
N PHE A 35 -1.37 5.72 10.32
CA PHE A 35 -0.86 4.38 10.19
C PHE A 35 -0.65 3.66 11.54
N VAL A 36 -0.52 2.34 11.44
CA VAL A 36 -0.08 1.47 12.53
C VAL A 36 1.02 0.54 12.00
N LYS A 37 2.09 0.34 12.76
CA LYS A 37 3.09 -0.70 12.49
C LYS A 37 2.77 -1.91 13.34
N TRP A 38 2.51 -3.04 12.69
CA TRP A 38 2.21 -4.31 13.38
C TRP A 38 2.86 -5.48 12.66
N ASP A 39 3.53 -6.36 13.40
CA ASP A 39 4.18 -7.57 12.88
C ASP A 39 5.06 -7.29 11.64
N ASP A 40 5.92 -6.26 11.76
CA ASP A 40 6.83 -5.76 10.71
C ASP A 40 6.17 -5.27 9.42
N VAL A 41 4.85 -5.09 9.43
CA VAL A 41 4.09 -4.46 8.35
C VAL A 41 3.62 -3.07 8.79
N ASN A 42 3.79 -2.09 7.92
CA ASN A 42 3.14 -0.79 8.06
C ASN A 42 1.72 -0.92 7.47
N TYR A 43 0.71 -0.43 8.17
CA TYR A 43 -0.67 -0.42 7.70
C TYR A 43 -1.17 1.02 7.65
N LYS A 44 -1.66 1.44 6.50
CA LYS A 44 -2.39 2.69 6.34
C LYS A 44 -3.81 2.48 6.84
N ILE A 45 -4.23 3.31 7.79
CA ILE A 45 -5.59 3.24 8.35
C ILE A 45 -6.53 3.97 7.39
N THR A 46 -7.65 3.33 7.06
CA THR A 46 -8.67 3.89 6.16
C THR A 46 -9.90 4.32 6.95
N SER A 47 -10.82 5.01 6.29
CA SER A 47 -12.16 5.29 6.82
C SER A 47 -13.16 4.14 6.58
N GLU A 48 -12.71 3.01 6.01
CA GLU A 48 -13.57 1.84 5.76
C GLU A 48 -13.87 1.13 7.08
N GLU A 49 -15.16 1.03 7.41
CA GLU A 49 -15.60 0.25 8.57
C GLU A 49 -15.63 -1.25 8.25
N VAL A 50 -15.22 -2.07 9.22
CA VAL A 50 -15.31 -3.53 9.14
C VAL A 50 -16.52 -3.99 9.96
N PRO A 51 -17.51 -4.69 9.36
CA PRO A 51 -18.64 -5.22 10.10
C PRO A 51 -18.19 -6.15 11.22
N ARG A 52 -18.87 -6.09 12.37
CA ARG A 52 -18.58 -6.98 13.52
C ARG A 52 -18.64 -8.46 13.15
N THR A 53 -19.46 -8.84 12.17
CA THR A 53 -19.58 -10.21 11.66
C THR A 53 -18.31 -10.73 10.96
N ASP A 54 -17.44 -9.82 10.54
CA ASP A 54 -16.20 -10.12 9.82
C ASP A 54 -14.95 -9.96 10.72
N ILE A 55 -15.13 -9.61 12.00
CA ILE A 55 -14.06 -9.55 12.99
C ILE A 55 -13.78 -10.94 13.54
N GLU A 56 -12.53 -11.37 13.46
CA GLU A 56 -12.08 -12.64 14.02
C GLU A 56 -11.30 -12.42 15.34
N GLN A 57 -10.29 -13.26 15.62
CA GLN A 57 -9.52 -13.18 16.85
C GLN A 57 -8.73 -11.87 16.95
N ARG A 58 -8.59 -11.40 18.20
CA ARG A 58 -7.65 -10.34 18.54
C ARG A 58 -6.23 -10.82 18.28
N ILE A 59 -5.48 -10.05 17.50
CA ILE A 59 -4.09 -10.34 17.16
C ILE A 59 -3.11 -9.49 17.98
N GLY A 60 -3.55 -8.34 18.51
CA GLY A 60 -2.61 -7.41 19.13
C GLY A 60 -3.23 -6.20 19.83
N LYS A 61 -2.36 -5.23 20.09
CA LYS A 61 -2.70 -3.88 20.53
C LYS A 61 -1.58 -2.89 20.21
N ILE A 62 -1.94 -1.62 20.08
CA ILE A 62 -0.99 -0.52 20.02
C ILE A 62 -0.21 -0.45 21.35
N LYS A 63 1.12 -0.46 21.24
CA LYS A 63 2.07 -0.40 22.35
C LYS A 63 2.58 1.03 22.57
N ARG A 64 2.71 1.81 21.49
CA ARG A 64 3.24 3.18 21.51
C ARG A 64 2.46 4.06 20.54
N PHE A 65 2.14 5.27 20.98
CA PHE A 65 1.55 6.32 20.16
C PHE A 65 2.51 7.51 20.07
N SER A 66 2.64 8.11 18.89
CA SER A 66 3.30 9.42 18.70
C SER A 66 2.88 10.02 17.37
N ASP A 67 2.31 11.21 17.39
CA ASP A 67 2.02 12.03 16.21
C ASP A 67 3.27 12.73 15.65
N ARG A 68 4.32 12.90 16.46
CA ARG A 68 5.61 13.42 16.01
C ARG A 68 6.30 12.49 15.01
N GLU A 69 6.71 13.04 13.88
CA GLU A 69 7.49 12.32 12.88
C GLU A 69 8.83 11.86 13.45
N SER A 70 9.17 10.58 13.21
CA SER A 70 10.40 9.97 13.71
C SER A 70 10.80 8.79 12.84
N SER A 71 12.10 8.66 12.56
CA SER A 71 12.66 7.50 11.85
C SER A 71 12.59 6.19 12.65
N SER A 72 12.29 6.25 13.95
CA SER A 72 12.31 5.09 14.86
C SER A 72 10.91 4.57 15.20
N VAL A 73 10.27 3.97 14.19
CA VAL A 73 8.95 3.32 14.28
C VAL A 73 9.11 1.81 14.56
N SER A 74 8.64 1.37 15.72
CA SER A 74 8.72 -0.02 16.19
C SER A 74 7.40 -0.76 16.08
N ASN A 75 7.43 -2.09 16.20
CA ASN A 75 6.23 -2.92 16.19
C ASN A 75 5.25 -2.53 17.32
N GLY A 76 3.98 -2.33 16.97
CA GLY A 76 2.93 -1.80 17.85
C GLY A 76 2.89 -0.28 17.93
N PHE A 77 3.51 0.45 16.99
CA PHE A 77 3.43 1.91 16.92
C PHE A 77 2.18 2.38 16.17
N SER A 78 1.60 3.52 16.55
CA SER A 78 0.69 4.29 15.70
C SER A 78 0.93 5.79 15.84
N ASN A 79 0.68 6.53 14.78
CA ASN A 79 0.68 7.99 14.79
C ASN A 79 -0.70 8.63 14.96
N ALA A 80 -1.77 7.84 15.01
CA ALA A 80 -3.15 8.34 15.05
C ALA A 80 -3.99 7.77 16.19
N TYR A 81 -3.69 6.55 16.66
CA TYR A 81 -4.49 5.87 17.68
C TYR A 81 -3.69 5.59 18.96
N PRO A 82 -4.33 5.73 20.13
CA PRO A 82 -3.64 5.66 21.41
C PRO A 82 -3.15 4.25 21.76
N LYS A 83 -2.19 4.19 22.68
CA LYS A 83 -1.77 2.95 23.31
C LYS A 83 -2.98 2.22 23.89
N GLY A 84 -3.11 0.93 23.58
CA GLY A 84 -4.20 0.07 24.06
C GLY A 84 -5.26 -0.25 23.01
N THR A 85 -5.39 0.53 21.92
CA THR A 85 -6.28 0.20 20.79
C THR A 85 -6.01 -1.23 20.33
N LYS A 86 -7.06 -2.03 20.25
CA LYS A 86 -6.99 -3.46 19.97
C LYS A 86 -6.95 -3.70 18.46
N LEU A 87 -6.15 -4.69 18.06
CA LEU A 87 -5.98 -5.09 16.67
C LEU A 87 -6.58 -6.49 16.47
N TYR A 88 -7.29 -6.69 15.36
CA TYR A 88 -8.00 -7.94 15.04
C TYR A 88 -7.70 -8.44 13.63
N ALA A 89 -7.77 -9.75 13.45
CA ALA A 89 -7.84 -10.36 12.13
C ALA A 89 -9.23 -10.10 11.50
N ILE A 90 -9.27 -10.05 10.18
CA ILE A 90 -10.51 -9.87 9.41
C ILE A 90 -10.77 -11.15 8.62
N LYS A 91 -12.01 -11.63 8.66
CA LYS A 91 -12.46 -12.86 8.01
C LYS A 91 -12.11 -12.85 6.53
N GLY A 92 -11.37 -13.87 6.10
CA GLY A 92 -10.98 -14.03 4.69
C GLY A 92 -9.89 -13.07 4.20
N ILE A 93 -9.30 -12.24 5.07
CA ILE A 93 -8.18 -11.35 4.74
C ILE A 93 -6.93 -11.83 5.48
N SER A 94 -5.81 -11.95 4.75
CA SER A 94 -4.53 -12.27 5.39
C SER A 94 -4.05 -11.08 6.23
N GLN A 95 -3.46 -11.33 7.40
CA GLN A 95 -3.02 -10.23 8.28
C GLN A 95 -2.05 -9.27 7.60
N LYS A 96 -1.20 -9.75 6.69
CA LYS A 96 -0.28 -8.91 5.91
C LYS A 96 -0.98 -7.92 4.96
N ASP A 97 -2.22 -8.21 4.59
CA ASP A 97 -2.99 -7.43 3.63
C ASP A 97 -3.94 -6.46 4.33
N GLY A 98 -4.48 -6.87 5.47
CA GLY A 98 -5.29 -5.98 6.28
C GLY A 98 -5.60 -6.52 7.67
N ILE A 99 -5.80 -5.58 8.59
CA ILE A 99 -6.19 -5.80 9.97
C ILE A 99 -7.29 -4.81 10.35
N ALA A 100 -8.01 -5.09 11.43
CA ALA A 100 -9.01 -4.18 11.98
C ALA A 100 -8.53 -3.54 13.29
N LEU A 101 -8.82 -2.24 13.46
CA LEU A 101 -8.60 -1.49 14.69
C LEU A 101 -9.96 -1.23 15.35
N GLU A 102 -10.10 -1.60 16.62
CA GLU A 102 -11.28 -1.22 17.41
C GLU A 102 -11.09 0.21 17.93
N VAL A 103 -11.69 1.16 17.23
CA VAL A 103 -11.51 2.60 17.51
C VAL A 103 -12.47 3.12 18.57
N GLU A 104 -13.64 2.48 18.69
CA GLU A 104 -14.64 2.67 19.74
C GLU A 104 -15.30 1.31 20.01
N ASP A 105 -16.09 1.20 21.08
CA ASP A 105 -16.75 -0.06 21.44
C ASP A 105 -17.62 -0.58 20.28
N GLY A 106 -17.22 -1.72 19.73
CA GLY A 106 -17.88 -2.34 18.59
C GLY A 106 -17.70 -1.65 17.24
N ARG A 107 -16.93 -0.54 17.14
CA ARG A 107 -16.62 0.14 15.87
C ARG A 107 -15.20 -0.18 15.42
N TYR A 108 -15.08 -0.73 14.22
CA TYR A 108 -13.81 -1.21 13.68
C TYR A 108 -13.46 -0.51 12.38
N LEU A 109 -12.25 0.07 12.30
CA LEU A 109 -11.71 0.57 11.05
C LEU A 109 -10.71 -0.40 10.45
N LYS A 110 -10.70 -0.49 9.14
CA LYS A 110 -9.73 -1.28 8.40
C LYS A 110 -8.41 -0.53 8.31
N ALA A 111 -7.31 -1.27 8.44
CA ALA A 111 -6.00 -0.81 8.03
C ALA A 111 -5.43 -1.76 6.98
N VAL A 112 -4.94 -1.20 5.89
CA VAL A 112 -4.43 -1.94 4.73
C VAL A 112 -2.92 -1.97 4.83
N GLY A 113 -2.33 -3.17 4.72
CA GLY A 113 -0.89 -3.33 4.76
C GLY A 113 -0.24 -2.60 3.58
N THR A 114 0.55 -1.58 3.86
CA THR A 114 1.35 -0.82 2.87
C THR A 114 2.59 -1.63 2.53
N GLY A 115 2.42 -2.88 2.11
CA GLY A 115 3.48 -3.64 1.48
C GLY A 115 3.89 -2.96 0.16
N GLU A 116 4.57 -1.81 0.25
CA GLU A 116 4.88 -0.86 -0.82
C GLU A 116 5.75 -1.47 -1.92
N LYS A 117 6.32 -2.65 -1.69
CA LYS A 117 7.18 -3.31 -2.68
C LYS A 117 6.46 -4.34 -3.56
N GLN A 118 5.17 -4.59 -3.32
CA GLN A 118 4.62 -5.83 -3.81
C GLN A 118 4.34 -5.77 -5.31
N LEU A 119 3.63 -4.79 -5.88
CA LEU A 119 3.33 -4.77 -7.32
C LEU A 119 4.48 -4.33 -8.25
N LEU A 120 5.37 -3.45 -7.79
CA LEU A 120 6.49 -2.96 -8.61
C LEU A 120 7.53 -4.05 -8.91
N ASP A 121 7.65 -5.04 -8.03
CA ASP A 121 8.56 -6.18 -8.22
C ASP A 121 7.85 -7.36 -8.90
N ALA A 122 6.62 -7.20 -9.43
CA ALA A 122 5.90 -8.28 -10.12
C ALA A 122 6.67 -8.76 -11.35
N ASP A 123 6.75 -10.07 -11.52
CA ASP A 123 7.27 -10.63 -12.78
C ASP A 123 6.26 -10.45 -13.91
N GLY A 124 4.98 -10.26 -13.57
CA GLY A 124 3.97 -9.82 -14.52
C GLY A 124 2.60 -9.59 -13.91
N VAL A 125 1.71 -9.04 -14.72
CA VAL A 125 0.32 -8.73 -14.39
C VAL A 125 -0.54 -9.18 -15.56
N GLY A 126 -1.70 -9.75 -15.28
CA GLY A 126 -2.64 -10.17 -16.32
C GLY A 126 -3.99 -10.59 -15.76
N THR A 127 -4.78 -11.27 -16.57
CA THR A 127 -6.10 -11.79 -16.22
C THR A 127 -6.07 -13.31 -16.24
N VAL A 128 -6.65 -13.93 -15.22
CA VAL A 128 -6.80 -15.38 -15.13
C VAL A 128 -7.79 -15.82 -16.21
N PHE A 129 -7.28 -16.49 -17.24
CA PHE A 129 -8.07 -16.97 -18.37
C PHE A 129 -8.60 -18.39 -18.15
N SER A 130 -7.78 -19.28 -17.58
CA SER A 130 -8.17 -20.67 -17.33
C SER A 130 -7.50 -21.25 -16.09
N ILE A 131 -8.18 -22.19 -15.42
CA ILE A 131 -7.67 -22.89 -14.24
C ILE A 131 -7.80 -24.38 -14.50
N LYS A 132 -6.67 -25.11 -14.53
CA LYS A 132 -6.64 -26.55 -14.80
C LYS A 132 -5.55 -27.22 -13.96
N ALA A 133 -5.92 -28.28 -13.22
CA ALA A 133 -4.99 -29.16 -12.52
C ALA A 133 -3.90 -28.43 -11.68
N GLY A 134 -4.30 -27.44 -10.86
CA GLY A 134 -3.36 -26.69 -10.02
C GLY A 134 -2.48 -25.69 -10.79
N LYS A 135 -2.79 -25.43 -12.06
CA LYS A 135 -2.19 -24.37 -12.87
C LYS A 135 -3.22 -23.34 -13.26
N VAL A 136 -2.77 -22.11 -13.45
CA VAL A 136 -3.57 -21.00 -13.97
C VAL A 136 -2.92 -20.42 -15.21
N LEU A 137 -3.70 -20.18 -16.25
CA LEU A 137 -3.27 -19.46 -17.45
C LEU A 137 -3.59 -17.98 -17.23
N ILE A 138 -2.56 -17.15 -17.33
CA ILE A 138 -2.66 -15.71 -17.21
C ILE A 138 -2.32 -15.09 -18.56
N LEU A 139 -3.18 -14.19 -19.01
CA LEU A 139 -3.07 -13.44 -20.25
C LEU A 139 -2.91 -11.96 -19.92
N ASP A 140 -1.96 -11.25 -20.52
CA ASP A 140 -1.76 -9.81 -20.30
C ASP A 140 -2.93 -8.96 -20.82
N SER A 141 -3.57 -9.40 -21.91
CA SER A 141 -4.78 -8.81 -22.48
C SER A 141 -5.82 -9.90 -22.73
N VAL A 142 -7.08 -9.66 -22.38
CA VAL A 142 -8.17 -10.57 -22.74
C VAL A 142 -9.43 -9.77 -22.96
N GLU A 143 -10.11 -10.01 -24.08
CA GLU A 143 -11.42 -9.43 -24.33
C GLU A 143 -12.48 -10.15 -23.48
N VAL A 144 -13.49 -9.41 -23.05
CA VAL A 144 -14.56 -9.97 -22.19
C VAL A 144 -15.27 -11.13 -22.89
N ASP A 145 -15.48 -11.02 -24.21
CA ASP A 145 -16.15 -12.05 -25.02
C ASP A 145 -15.29 -13.30 -25.24
N ASP A 146 -13.99 -13.24 -24.94
CA ASP A 146 -13.10 -14.41 -24.99
C ASP A 146 -13.09 -15.19 -23.66
N LEU A 147 -13.60 -14.61 -22.58
CA LEU A 147 -13.68 -15.31 -21.30
C LEU A 147 -14.63 -16.51 -21.39
N GLY A 148 -14.11 -17.69 -21.05
CA GLY A 148 -14.84 -18.96 -21.14
C GLY A 148 -14.50 -19.78 -22.37
N LYS A 149 -13.83 -19.20 -23.37
CA LYS A 149 -13.23 -19.96 -24.47
C LYS A 149 -12.08 -20.83 -23.96
N SER A 150 -11.78 -21.90 -24.68
CA SER A 150 -10.58 -22.69 -24.46
C SER A 150 -9.35 -21.98 -25.02
N TRP A 151 -8.16 -22.36 -24.54
CA TRP A 151 -6.91 -21.85 -25.11
C TRP A 151 -6.77 -22.22 -26.59
N GLN A 152 -7.25 -23.39 -27.00
CA GLN A 152 -7.22 -23.85 -28.38
C GLN A 152 -7.98 -22.91 -29.35
N GLU A 153 -9.06 -22.29 -28.88
CA GLU A 153 -9.86 -21.37 -29.69
C GLU A 153 -9.23 -19.97 -29.81
N LEU A 154 -8.39 -19.59 -28.85
CA LEU A 154 -7.78 -18.26 -28.78
C LEU A 154 -6.34 -18.23 -29.31
N ALA A 155 -5.59 -19.33 -29.15
CA ALA A 155 -4.13 -19.37 -29.30
C ALA A 155 -3.64 -18.85 -30.65
N ASP A 156 -4.31 -19.22 -31.75
CA ASP A 156 -3.88 -18.87 -33.12
C ASP A 156 -3.92 -17.36 -33.38
N ASN A 157 -4.79 -16.64 -32.66
CA ASN A 157 -5.00 -15.20 -32.84
C ASN A 157 -4.43 -14.36 -31.67
N TYR A 158 -3.91 -15.01 -30.62
CA TYR A 158 -3.43 -14.32 -29.45
C TYR A 158 -2.04 -13.71 -29.67
N GLN A 159 -1.92 -12.38 -29.55
CA GLN A 159 -0.68 -11.63 -29.80
C GLN A 159 -0.01 -11.10 -28.51
N GLY A 160 -0.54 -11.44 -27.34
CA GLY A 160 -0.04 -10.97 -26.05
C GLY A 160 0.91 -11.94 -25.34
N GLN A 161 1.29 -11.59 -24.12
CA GLN A 161 1.97 -12.51 -23.21
C GLN A 161 0.98 -13.49 -22.59
N ALA A 162 1.34 -14.77 -22.64
CA ALA A 162 0.58 -15.85 -22.02
C ALA A 162 1.52 -16.68 -21.15
N ILE A 163 1.11 -16.98 -19.91
CA ILE A 163 1.88 -17.81 -18.99
C ILE A 163 1.00 -18.77 -18.20
N TRP A 164 1.41 -20.03 -18.16
CA TRP A 164 0.90 -21.02 -17.22
C TRP A 164 1.72 -20.98 -15.92
N LEU A 165 1.05 -20.69 -14.82
CA LEU A 165 1.62 -20.70 -13.49
C LEU A 165 1.10 -21.86 -12.65
N SER A 166 2.01 -22.68 -12.13
CA SER A 166 1.68 -23.67 -11.11
C SER A 166 1.48 -22.96 -9.76
N THR A 167 0.31 -23.10 -9.15
CA THR A 167 -0.03 -22.36 -7.92
C THR A 167 -1.04 -23.11 -7.04
N ARG A 168 -1.01 -22.81 -5.74
CA ARG A 168 -2.02 -23.26 -4.77
C ARG A 168 -3.05 -22.17 -4.45
N ALA A 169 -2.90 -20.98 -5.04
CA ALA A 169 -3.81 -19.86 -4.83
C ALA A 169 -5.21 -20.20 -5.38
N LYS A 170 -6.26 -19.83 -4.63
CA LYS A 170 -7.65 -19.94 -5.06
C LYS A 170 -8.01 -18.67 -5.83
N LEU A 171 -8.12 -18.78 -7.15
CA LEU A 171 -8.39 -17.67 -8.07
C LEU A 171 -9.65 -17.95 -8.88
N LYS A 172 -10.20 -16.92 -9.53
CA LYS A 172 -11.36 -17.05 -10.42
C LYS A 172 -10.99 -16.66 -11.85
N VAL A 173 -11.61 -17.30 -12.84
CA VAL A 173 -11.52 -16.87 -14.24
C VAL A 173 -12.07 -15.44 -14.35
N GLY A 174 -11.41 -14.60 -15.15
CA GLY A 174 -11.70 -13.17 -15.31
C GLY A 174 -11.07 -12.29 -14.22
N GLU A 175 -10.43 -12.86 -13.21
CA GLU A 175 -9.77 -12.09 -12.16
C GLU A 175 -8.45 -11.50 -12.67
N ARG A 176 -8.29 -10.17 -12.54
CA ARG A 176 -6.98 -9.53 -12.71
C ARG A 176 -6.06 -9.91 -11.56
N VAL A 177 -4.82 -10.24 -11.89
CA VAL A 177 -3.79 -10.71 -10.95
C VAL A 177 -2.41 -10.12 -11.25
N ALA A 178 -1.59 -9.98 -10.20
CA ALA A 178 -0.14 -9.79 -10.30
C ALA A 178 0.55 -11.04 -9.75
N TYR A 179 1.67 -11.44 -10.35
CA TYR A 179 2.37 -12.67 -9.99
C TYR A 179 3.87 -12.50 -9.85
N TRP A 180 4.46 -13.40 -9.06
CA TRP A 180 5.90 -13.59 -8.92
C TRP A 180 6.19 -15.08 -9.05
N THR A 181 7.25 -15.39 -9.76
CA THR A 181 7.71 -16.72 -10.10
C THR A 181 8.79 -17.18 -9.14
N ASP A 182 8.89 -18.50 -8.97
CA ASP A 182 9.90 -19.19 -8.19
C ASP A 182 10.85 -19.88 -9.17
N GLY A 183 12.00 -19.26 -9.44
CA GLY A 183 12.98 -19.74 -10.42
C GLY A 183 12.87 -19.04 -11.78
N GLY A 184 13.31 -19.73 -12.83
CA GLY A 184 13.26 -19.22 -14.21
C GLY A 184 11.88 -19.38 -14.87
N ILE A 185 11.63 -18.54 -15.86
CA ILE A 185 10.47 -18.64 -16.76
C ILE A 185 10.90 -19.41 -18.02
N ASP A 186 10.18 -20.48 -18.35
CA ASP A 186 10.36 -21.18 -19.62
C ASP A 186 9.82 -20.33 -20.77
N THR A 187 10.58 -20.26 -21.87
CA THR A 187 10.31 -19.41 -23.04
C THR A 187 9.39 -20.09 -24.08
N SER A 188 8.69 -21.16 -23.70
CA SER A 188 7.60 -21.72 -24.52
C SER A 188 6.43 -20.74 -24.65
N PHE A 189 5.48 -21.04 -25.55
CA PHE A 189 4.26 -20.24 -25.70
C PHE A 189 2.99 -21.12 -25.55
N PRO A 190 2.17 -20.90 -24.51
CA PRO A 190 2.39 -19.98 -23.38
C PRO A 190 3.62 -20.35 -22.55
N ALA A 191 4.27 -19.34 -21.97
CA ALA A 191 5.38 -19.51 -21.05
C ALA A 191 4.96 -20.39 -19.86
N GLN A 192 5.92 -20.99 -19.17
CA GLN A 192 5.64 -21.83 -18.01
C GLN A 192 6.49 -21.40 -16.82
N ALA A 193 5.89 -21.28 -15.64
CA ALA A 193 6.63 -21.10 -14.39
C ALA A 193 5.87 -21.65 -13.17
N LYS A 194 6.57 -21.69 -12.04
CA LYS A 194 5.96 -21.93 -10.73
C LYS A 194 5.72 -20.59 -10.05
N ALA A 195 4.54 -20.36 -9.50
CA ALA A 195 4.28 -19.13 -8.77
C ALA A 195 4.86 -19.21 -7.35
N LYS A 196 5.67 -18.20 -7.00
CA LYS A 196 6.06 -17.89 -5.62
C LYS A 196 4.89 -17.24 -4.86
N LYS A 197 4.21 -16.28 -5.49
CA LYS A 197 3.00 -15.62 -4.99
C LYS A 197 2.14 -15.12 -6.15
N ILE A 198 0.82 -15.05 -5.94
CA ILE A 198 -0.14 -14.43 -6.86
C ILE A 198 -1.14 -13.63 -6.02
N TYR A 199 -1.43 -12.40 -6.45
CA TYR A 199 -2.43 -11.54 -5.83
C TYR A 199 -3.50 -11.18 -6.84
N GLY A 200 -4.78 -11.32 -6.47
CA GLY A 200 -5.92 -10.99 -7.32
C GLY A 200 -6.96 -10.10 -6.66
N GLY A 201 -7.92 -9.64 -7.47
CA GLY A 201 -9.17 -9.03 -7.01
C GLY A 201 -9.00 -7.67 -6.33
N THR A 202 -9.64 -7.50 -5.16
CA THR A 202 -9.70 -6.25 -4.37
C THR A 202 -8.33 -5.65 -4.08
N LYS A 203 -7.30 -6.51 -4.01
CA LYS A 203 -5.91 -6.15 -3.73
C LYS A 203 -5.24 -5.32 -4.85
N LEU A 204 -5.70 -5.45 -6.10
CA LEU A 204 -5.26 -4.60 -7.23
C LEU A 204 -6.09 -3.32 -7.38
N ARG A 205 -7.33 -3.32 -6.89
CA ARG A 205 -8.24 -2.17 -6.97
C ARG A 205 -7.89 -1.09 -5.95
N LEU A 206 -7.39 -1.50 -4.79
CA LEU A 206 -6.87 -0.59 -3.75
C LEU A 206 -5.64 0.18 -4.21
N THR A 207 -4.80 -0.40 -5.08
CA THR A 207 -3.57 0.25 -5.58
C THR A 207 -3.79 1.20 -6.75
N LYS A 208 -4.87 1.04 -7.55
CA LYS A 208 -5.15 1.97 -8.67
C LYS A 208 -5.75 3.29 -8.18
N LEU A 209 -6.43 3.29 -7.04
CA LEU A 209 -7.04 4.50 -6.44
C LEU A 209 -6.01 5.42 -5.76
N GLU A 210 -4.82 4.93 -5.44
CA GLU A 210 -3.77 5.72 -4.76
C GLU A 210 -2.81 6.45 -5.72
N ASN A 211 -2.78 6.10 -7.01
CA ASN A 211 -1.94 6.76 -8.02
C ASN A 211 -2.68 7.82 -8.85
N SER A 212 -3.89 8.22 -8.43
CA SER A 212 -4.74 9.19 -9.14
C SER A 212 -4.93 10.52 -8.38
N TYR A 213 -4.01 10.87 -7.47
CA TYR A 213 -3.96 12.16 -6.78
C TYR A 213 -2.55 12.76 -6.80
#